data_AF-A0A377UVI5-F1
#
_entry.id   AF-A0A377UVI5-F1
#
_cell.length_a   1.000
_cell.length_b   1.000
_cell.length_c   1.000
_cell.angle_alpha   90.00
_cell.angle_beta   90.00
_cell.angle_gamma   90.00
#
_symmetry.space_group_name_H-M   'P 1'
#
loop_
_entity.id
_entity.type
_entity.pdbx_description
1 polymer ?
#
loop_
_entity_poly.entity_id
_entity_poly.type
_entity_poly.pdbx_seq_one_letter_code
_entity_poly.pdbx_strand_id
1 'polypeptide(L)'
;MLFQPHRYTRTRDLYDDFANVLTQVDALLMLDVYPAGEAPIPGADSRSLCRTIRGRGKVDPILVPDSAQAAEMLASVLTGNDLVLVQGAGNIGKIARHLAEIKLIPQKTEEERHG
;
A
#
# COMPACT_ATOMS: atom_id res chain seq x y z
N MET A 1 -7.96 1.15 -1.54
CA MET A 1 -6.85 2.02 -2.01
C MET A 1 -5.53 1.32 -1.77
N LEU A 2 -4.65 1.28 -2.76
CA LEU A 2 -3.25 0.90 -2.63
C LEU A 2 -2.41 2.19 -2.55
N PHE A 3 -1.83 2.47 -1.38
CA PHE A 3 -1.11 3.71 -1.13
C PHE A 3 0.39 3.48 -0.92
N GLN A 4 1.22 4.34 -1.51
CA GLN A 4 2.66 4.41 -1.25
C GLN A 4 3.02 5.81 -0.73
N PRO A 5 3.44 5.94 0.54
CA PRO A 5 3.99 7.19 1.04
C PRO A 5 5.28 7.56 0.28
N HIS A 6 5.52 8.85 0.09
CA HIS A 6 6.71 9.34 -0.61
C HIS A 6 7.49 10.27 0.30
N ARG A 7 8.76 9.93 0.56
CA ARG A 7 9.69 10.54 1.53
C ARG A 7 9.33 10.27 3.00
N TYR A 8 10.36 10.02 3.81
CA TYR A 8 10.21 9.85 5.25
C TYR A 8 9.93 11.19 5.93
N THR A 9 10.59 12.26 5.48
CA THR A 9 10.38 13.62 5.99
C THR A 9 8.92 14.05 5.86
N ARG A 10 8.32 13.88 4.68
CA ARG A 10 6.90 14.19 4.46
C ARG A 10 5.96 13.32 5.30
N THR A 11 6.28 12.03 5.44
CA THR A 11 5.48 11.11 6.26
C THR A 11 5.51 11.51 7.73
N ARG A 12 6.65 11.99 8.24
CA ARG A 12 6.78 12.57 9.58
C ARG A 12 5.98 13.86 9.72
N ASP A 13 6.16 14.79 8.80
CA ASP A 13 5.64 16.16 8.92
C ASP A 13 4.11 16.22 8.83
N LEU A 14 3.50 15.30 8.08
CA LEU A 14 2.05 15.22 7.85
C LEU A 14 1.45 13.94 8.43
N TYR A 15 2.09 13.34 9.45
CA TYR A 15 1.78 12.00 9.93
C TYR A 15 0.30 11.84 10.32
N ASP A 16 -0.19 12.73 11.17
CA ASP A 16 -1.57 12.67 11.66
C ASP A 16 -2.59 12.97 10.56
N ASP A 17 -2.26 13.85 9.62
CA ASP A 17 -3.09 14.16 8.46
C ASP A 17 -3.22 12.96 7.52
N PHE A 18 -2.11 12.25 7.26
CA PHE A 18 -2.17 10.99 6.52
C PHE A 18 -3.03 9.96 7.25
N ALA A 19 -2.82 9.78 8.56
CA ALA A 19 -3.64 8.87 9.33
C ALA A 19 -5.13 9.27 9.30
N ASN A 20 -5.46 10.57 9.28
CA ASN A 20 -6.84 11.08 9.17
C ASN A 20 -7.46 10.73 7.80
N VAL A 21 -6.79 11.09 6.71
CA VAL A 21 -7.34 10.91 5.35
C VAL A 21 -7.39 9.44 4.96
N LEU A 22 -6.38 8.65 5.29
CA LEU A 22 -6.32 7.25 4.88
C LEU A 22 -7.30 6.35 5.63
N THR A 23 -7.93 6.83 6.72
CA THR A 23 -9.04 6.13 7.39
C THR A 23 -10.39 6.25 6.67
N GLN A 24 -10.48 7.04 5.59
CA GLN A 24 -11.73 7.31 4.89
C GLN A 24 -12.06 6.28 3.79
N VAL A 25 -11.13 5.36 3.49
CA VAL A 25 -11.35 4.31 2.48
C VAL A 25 -11.89 3.04 3.14
N ASP A 26 -12.64 2.24 2.38
CA ASP A 26 -13.21 0.98 2.89
C ASP A 26 -12.14 -0.10 3.12
N ALA A 27 -11.13 -0.14 2.25
CA ALA A 27 -9.98 -1.05 2.37
C ALA A 27 -8.68 -0.31 2.02
N LEU A 28 -7.64 -0.49 2.84
CA LEU A 28 -6.34 0.15 2.68
C LEU A 28 -5.22 -0.89 2.60
N LEU A 29 -4.51 -0.89 1.48
CA LEU A 29 -3.24 -1.58 1.31
C LEU A 29 -2.13 -0.53 1.33
N MET A 30 -1.08 -0.78 2.09
CA MET A 30 0.01 0.16 2.32
C MET A 30 1.33 -0.45 1.87
N LEU A 31 1.98 0.16 0.88
CA LEU A 31 3.35 -0.17 0.50
C LEU A 31 4.35 0.51 1.45
N ASP A 32 5.58 0.02 1.47
CA ASP A 32 6.68 0.71 2.15
C ASP A 32 6.94 2.10 1.57
N VAL A 33 7.42 3.01 2.42
CA VAL A 33 7.74 4.41 2.05
C VAL A 33 8.75 4.40 0.90
N TYR A 34 8.42 5.09 -0.19
CA TYR A 34 9.38 5.38 -1.23
C TYR A 34 10.35 6.46 -0.72
N PRO A 35 11.65 6.14 -0.51
CA PRO A 35 12.56 7.02 0.23
C PRO A 35 12.94 8.30 -0.52
N ALA A 36 12.94 8.26 -1.86
CA ALA A 36 13.40 9.37 -2.71
C ALA A 36 14.77 9.96 -2.29
N GLY A 37 15.70 9.09 -1.88
CA GLY A 37 17.05 9.45 -1.44
C GLY A 37 17.20 9.73 0.06
N GLU A 38 16.12 9.66 0.84
CA GLU A 38 16.17 9.89 2.28
C GLU A 38 16.54 8.63 3.07
N ALA A 39 17.28 8.81 4.16
CA ALA A 39 17.45 7.78 5.18
C ALA A 39 16.13 7.55 5.93
N PRO A 40 15.83 6.31 6.38
CA PRO A 40 14.67 6.04 7.21
C PRO A 40 14.65 6.92 8.47
N ILE A 41 13.45 7.41 8.81
CA ILE A 41 13.20 8.19 10.03
C ILE A 41 12.36 7.34 10.98
N PRO A 42 12.82 7.07 12.21
CA PRO A 42 12.07 6.28 13.19
C PRO A 42 10.64 6.84 13.41
N GLY A 43 9.65 5.96 13.33
CA GLY A 43 8.24 6.32 13.52
C GLY A 43 7.55 6.91 12.27
N ALA A 44 8.30 7.26 11.22
CA ALA A 44 7.76 7.81 9.98
C ALA A 44 7.71 6.77 8.83
N ASP A 45 7.55 5.50 9.19
CA ASP A 45 7.42 4.39 8.26
C ASP A 45 5.97 3.91 8.09
N SER A 46 5.71 3.17 7.01
CA SER A 46 4.39 2.64 6.67
C SER A 46 3.81 1.75 7.77
N ARG A 47 4.66 0.99 8.49
CA ARG A 47 4.23 0.11 9.59
C ARG A 47 3.70 0.92 10.77
N SER A 48 4.37 2.01 11.11
CA SER A 48 3.96 2.95 12.14
C SER A 48 2.62 3.57 11.76
N LEU A 49 2.49 4.07 10.52
CA LEU A 49 1.25 4.65 10.03
C LEU A 49 0.08 3.64 10.06
N CYS A 50 0.32 2.40 9.66
CA CYS A 50 -0.67 1.32 9.73
C CYS A 50 -1.14 1.04 11.16
N ARG A 51 -0.21 1.02 12.15
CA ARG A 51 -0.58 0.85 13.57
C ARG A 51 -1.48 1.97 14.06
N THR A 52 -1.15 3.22 13.73
CA THR A 52 -1.95 4.39 14.11
C THR A 52 -3.34 4.35 13.48
N ILE A 53 -3.42 4.03 12.18
CA ILE A 53 -4.70 3.89 11.46
C ILE A 53 -5.55 2.75 12.06
N ARG A 54 -4.95 1.57 12.30
CA ARG A 54 -5.64 0.43 12.94
C ARG A 54 -6.16 0.78 14.33
N GLY A 55 -5.38 1.51 15.13
CA GLY A 55 -5.77 1.96 16.46
C GLY A 55 -7.01 2.87 16.48
N ARG A 56 -7.37 3.48 15.34
CA ARG A 56 -8.58 4.29 15.20
C ARG A 56 -9.84 3.46 14.93
N GLY A 57 -9.70 2.17 14.64
CA GLY A 57 -10.80 1.20 14.57
C GLY A 57 -11.74 1.32 13.37
N LYS A 58 -11.43 2.16 12.36
CA LYS A 58 -12.27 2.34 11.16
C LYS A 58 -11.90 1.44 9.99
N VAL A 59 -10.60 1.27 9.78
CA VAL A 59 -10.04 0.44 8.71
C VAL A 59 -8.85 -0.32 9.28
N ASP A 60 -8.65 -1.56 8.84
CA ASP A 60 -7.51 -2.38 9.20
C ASP A 60 -6.52 -2.45 8.02
N PRO A 61 -5.43 -1.66 8.02
CA PRO A 61 -4.55 -1.58 6.86
C PRO A 61 -3.69 -2.82 6.69
N ILE A 62 -3.61 -3.32 5.46
CA ILE A 62 -2.76 -4.43 5.08
C ILE A 62 -1.42 -3.88 4.59
N LEU A 63 -0.33 -4.21 5.28
CA LEU A 63 1.02 -3.86 4.84
C LEU A 63 1.45 -4.80 3.70
N VAL A 64 1.95 -4.22 2.61
CA VAL A 64 2.46 -4.93 1.43
C VAL A 64 3.96 -4.60 1.31
N PRO A 65 4.87 -5.45 1.80
CA PRO A 65 6.30 -5.14 1.81
C PRO A 65 6.91 -5.17 0.40
N ASP A 66 6.41 -6.05 -0.46
CA ASP A 66 6.87 -6.21 -1.82
C ASP A 66 5.75 -5.87 -2.82
N SER A 67 6.03 -4.93 -3.71
CA SER A 67 5.16 -4.59 -4.83
C SER A 67 4.77 -5.76 -5.72
N ALA A 68 5.58 -6.82 -5.81
CA ALA A 68 5.25 -8.03 -6.55
C ALA A 68 4.03 -8.77 -5.97
N GLN A 69 3.82 -8.67 -4.66
CA GLN A 69 2.67 -9.27 -3.97
C GLN A 69 1.41 -8.39 -4.03
N ALA A 70 1.50 -7.18 -4.58
CA ALA A 70 0.38 -6.23 -4.58
C ALA A 70 -0.86 -6.79 -5.30
N ALA A 71 -0.69 -7.58 -6.37
CA ALA A 71 -1.79 -8.18 -7.10
C ALA A 71 -2.53 -9.24 -6.27
N GLU A 72 -1.78 -10.14 -5.62
CA GLU A 72 -2.31 -11.19 -4.75
C GLU A 72 -3.05 -10.58 -3.54
N MET A 73 -2.42 -9.62 -2.87
CA MET A 73 -3.02 -8.96 -1.72
C MET A 73 -4.25 -8.12 -2.10
N LEU A 74 -4.26 -7.54 -3.29
CA LEU A 74 -5.45 -6.83 -3.78
C LEU A 74 -6.58 -7.82 -4.09
N ALA A 75 -6.28 -8.93 -4.76
CA ALA A 75 -7.28 -9.93 -5.11
C ALA A 75 -7.99 -10.54 -3.88
N SER A 76 -7.29 -10.66 -2.75
CA SER A 76 -7.90 -11.19 -1.51
C SER A 76 -8.92 -10.24 -0.85
N VAL A 77 -8.94 -8.95 -1.22
CA VAL A 77 -9.86 -7.96 -0.65
C VAL A 77 -10.94 -7.48 -1.63
N LEU A 78 -10.82 -7.80 -2.93
CA LEU A 78 -11.81 -7.38 -3.93
C LEU A 78 -13.12 -8.16 -3.79
N THR A 79 -14.23 -7.45 -3.89
CA THR A 79 -15.59 -7.94 -3.75
C THR A 79 -16.35 -7.98 -5.09
N GLY A 80 -15.81 -7.35 -6.14
CA GLY A 80 -16.32 -7.42 -7.52
C GLY A 80 -17.07 -6.18 -7.99
N ASN A 81 -17.30 -5.19 -7.13
CA ASN A 81 -17.86 -3.88 -7.49
C ASN A 81 -17.03 -2.72 -6.91
N ASP A 82 -15.71 -2.90 -6.85
CA ASP A 82 -14.80 -1.96 -6.19
C ASP A 82 -14.17 -0.98 -7.18
N LEU A 83 -13.93 0.25 -6.70
CA LEU A 83 -13.03 1.19 -7.35
C LEU A 83 -11.64 1.10 -6.70
N VAL A 84 -10.66 0.59 -7.44
CA VAL A 84 -9.28 0.54 -6.96
C VAL A 84 -8.56 1.84 -7.29
N LEU A 85 -8.23 2.60 -6.24
CA LEU A 85 -7.31 3.74 -6.33
C LEU A 85 -5.89 3.28 -6.04
N VAL A 86 -4.98 3.48 -7.00
CA VAL A 86 -3.53 3.30 -6.82
C VAL A 86 -2.89 4.68 -6.69
N GLN A 87 -2.43 5.02 -5.49
CA GLN A 87 -2.17 6.40 -5.10
C GLN A 87 -0.78 6.57 -4.47
N GLY A 88 -0.02 7.56 -4.95
CA GLY A 88 1.28 7.90 -4.38
C GLY A 88 2.21 8.55 -5.39
N ALA A 89 3.47 8.71 -5.01
CA ALA A 89 4.55 9.14 -5.88
C ALA A 89 5.74 8.19 -5.71
N GLY A 90 6.57 8.01 -6.73
CA GLY A 90 7.69 7.05 -6.71
C GLY A 90 7.51 5.95 -7.73
N ASN A 91 7.76 4.70 -7.34
CA ASN A 91 7.62 3.54 -8.25
C ASN A 91 6.19 3.02 -8.35
N ILE A 92 5.23 3.53 -7.57
CA ILE A 92 3.83 3.08 -7.65
C ILE A 92 3.20 3.21 -9.04
N GLY A 93 3.63 4.16 -9.87
CA GLY A 93 3.17 4.26 -11.26
C GLY A 93 3.59 3.08 -12.15
N LYS A 94 4.69 2.39 -11.82
CA LYS A 94 5.07 1.12 -12.47
C LYS A 94 4.15 -0.01 -11.98
N ILE A 95 3.84 -0.04 -10.69
CA ILE A 95 2.92 -1.01 -10.09
C ILE A 95 1.53 -0.89 -10.70
N ALA A 96 1.00 0.34 -10.83
CA ALA A 96 -0.28 0.60 -11.48
C ALA A 96 -0.34 0.06 -12.91
N ARG A 97 0.71 0.31 -13.71
CA ARG A 97 0.80 -0.23 -15.08
C ARG A 97 0.84 -1.75 -15.10
N HIS A 98 1.67 -2.35 -14.24
CA HIS A 98 1.75 -3.81 -14.14
C HIS A 98 0.41 -4.45 -13.75
N LEU A 99 -0.27 -3.89 -12.74
CA LEU A 99 -1.60 -4.33 -12.32
C LEU A 99 -2.64 -4.24 -13.45
N ALA A 100 -2.57 -3.18 -14.26
CA ALA A 100 -3.43 -3.01 -15.43
C ALA A 100 -3.10 -4.03 -16.54
N GLU A 101 -1.81 -4.27 -16.82
CA GLU A 101 -1.34 -5.24 -17.82
C GLU A 101 -1.80 -6.67 -17.49
N ILE A 102 -1.71 -7.08 -16.22
CA ILE A 102 -2.19 -8.40 -15.76
C ILE A 102 -3.71 -8.41 -15.49
N LYS A 103 -4.43 -7.31 -15.72
CA LYS A 103 -5.87 -7.16 -15.48
C LYS A 103 -6.29 -7.54 -14.05
N LEU A 104 -5.46 -7.19 -13.07
CA LEU A 104 -5.62 -7.53 -11.65
C LEU A 104 -5.62 -9.05 -11.35
N ILE A 105 -5.25 -9.90 -12.31
CA ILE A 105 -5.16 -11.35 -12.11
C ILE A 105 -3.83 -11.66 -11.45
N PRO A 106 -3.79 -12.24 -10.23
CA PRO A 106 -2.55 -12.66 -9.61
C PRO A 106 -1.83 -13.68 -10.49
N GLN A 107 -0.55 -13.47 -10.72
CA GLN A 107 0.30 -14.46 -11.38
C GLN A 107 0.71 -15.48 -10.33
N LYS A 108 0.54 -16.78 -10.60
CA LYS A 108 1.05 -17.82 -9.71
C LYS A 108 2.56 -17.67 -9.56
N THR A 109 3.03 -17.48 -8.34
CA THR A 109 4.45 -17.53 -8.00
C THR A 109 5.00 -18.91 -8.38
N GLU A 110 6.23 -18.99 -8.92
CA GLU A 110 6.84 -20.24 -9.42
C GLU A 110 6.96 -21.36 -8.36
N GLU A 111 6.83 -21.03 -7.08
CA GLU A 111 6.82 -21.98 -5.95
C GLU A 111 5.58 -22.91 -5.97
N GLU A 112 4.44 -22.50 -6.53
CA GLU A 112 3.26 -23.36 -6.67
C GLU A 112 3.33 -24.35 -7.84
N ARG A 113 4.35 -24.24 -8.71
CA ARG A 113 4.52 -25.14 -9.86
C ARG A 113 5.32 -26.40 -9.55
N HIS A 114 5.93 -26.49 -8.36
CA HIS A 114 6.77 -27.61 -7.94
C HIS A 114 6.23 -28.38 -6.70
N GLY A 115 4.94 -28.24 -6.39
CA GLY A 115 4.24 -29.01 -5.35
C GLY A 115 3.42 -30.14 -5.91
#